data_AF-A0A674I9I4-F1
#
_entry.id   AF-A0A674I9I4-F1
#
_cell.length_a   1.000
_cell.length_b   1.000
_cell.length_c   1.000
_cell.angle_alpha   90.00
_cell.angle_beta   90.00
_cell.angle_gamma   90.00
#
_symmetry.space_group_name_H-M   'P 1'
#
loop_
_entity.id
_entity.type
_entity.pdbx_description
1 polymer ?
#
loop_
_entity_poly.entity_id
_entity_poly.type
_entity_poly.pdbx_seq_one_letter_code
_entity_poly.pdbx_strand_id
1 'polypeptide(L)'
;MLGEEAGPGRGFGEGSNGPQSLSFPKVMEEEFQFLLCQGCRKEPRNPKLLSCLHTLCANCLEENKPVGQCPICRAPIPQASGIPDQDNLLFANLQAKLSTYQKIVKGNDLVCDNRGQEGQFWCSDCEEFLCVKCFETHQRYLKRESHEAKAVRDLKVGSAREFLVGSRKLSNLSCPNPTHANQMLR
;
A
#
# COMPACT_ATOMS: atom_id res chain seq x y z
N MET A 1 -49.66 50.50 -16.48
CA MET A 1 -48.31 50.64 -17.01
C MET A 1 -47.40 50.91 -15.82
N LEU A 2 -46.78 49.87 -15.28
CA LEU A 2 -45.81 49.97 -14.19
C LEU A 2 -44.43 49.85 -14.80
N GLY A 3 -43.57 50.83 -14.52
CA GLY A 3 -42.21 50.93 -15.03
C GLY A 3 -41.28 49.87 -14.44
N GLU A 4 -40.39 49.39 -15.29
CA GLU A 4 -39.17 48.65 -15.00
C GLU A 4 -38.14 49.55 -14.31
N GLU A 5 -37.29 48.97 -13.45
CA GLU A 5 -35.85 49.28 -13.36
C GLU A 5 -35.18 48.08 -12.66
N ALA A 6 -34.56 47.20 -13.45
CA ALA A 6 -33.85 46.01 -13.00
C ALA A 6 -32.40 46.35 -12.60
N GLY A 7 -31.95 45.83 -11.46
CA GLY A 7 -30.61 46.07 -10.90
C GLY A 7 -29.46 45.42 -11.68
N PRO A 8 -28.21 45.85 -11.44
CA PRO A 8 -27.06 45.45 -12.25
C PRO A 8 -26.59 44.04 -11.89
N GLY A 9 -26.53 43.17 -12.90
CA GLY A 9 -25.89 41.87 -12.84
C GLY A 9 -24.37 41.99 -12.66
N ARG A 10 -23.84 41.28 -11.65
CA ARG A 10 -22.41 40.98 -11.55
C ARG A 10 -22.19 39.58 -12.10
N GLY A 11 -21.45 39.51 -13.21
CA GLY A 11 -20.81 38.29 -13.68
C GLY A 11 -19.44 38.06 -13.05
N PHE A 12 -18.87 36.90 -13.40
CA PHE A 12 -17.56 36.33 -13.07
C PHE A 12 -17.44 35.68 -11.67
N GLY A 13 -16.90 34.46 -11.50
CA GLY A 13 -16.16 33.61 -12.44
C GLY A 13 -16.22 32.13 -12.05
N GLU A 14 -15.89 31.31 -13.03
CA GLU A 14 -15.85 29.85 -13.00
C GLU A 14 -14.94 29.31 -11.89
N GLY A 15 -15.54 28.57 -10.96
CA GLY A 15 -14.82 27.72 -10.02
C GLY A 15 -14.69 26.32 -10.61
N SER A 16 -13.68 26.09 -11.45
CA SER A 16 -13.30 24.77 -11.93
C SER A 16 -12.66 23.95 -10.80
N ASN A 17 -13.49 23.30 -9.99
CA ASN A 17 -13.05 22.23 -9.09
C ASN A 17 -12.76 20.97 -9.92
N GLY A 18 -11.61 20.94 -10.58
CA GLY A 18 -11.03 19.69 -11.05
C GLY A 18 -10.66 18.81 -9.84
N PRO A 19 -10.75 17.47 -9.93
CA PRO A 19 -10.34 16.60 -8.84
C PRO A 19 -8.86 16.84 -8.57
N GLN A 20 -8.56 17.32 -7.36
CA GLN A 20 -7.20 17.48 -6.88
C GLN A 20 -6.51 16.12 -6.98
N SER A 21 -5.62 16.02 -7.97
CA SER A 21 -4.64 14.95 -8.10
C SER A 21 -3.96 14.80 -6.73
N LEU A 22 -4.22 13.67 -6.07
CA LEU A 22 -3.57 13.26 -4.83
C LEU A 22 -2.06 13.25 -5.08
N SER A 23 -1.41 14.37 -4.77
CA SER A 23 0.03 14.47 -4.80
C SER A 23 0.57 13.53 -3.73
N PHE A 24 1.51 12.69 -4.15
CA PHE A 24 2.14 11.66 -3.34
C PHE A 24 2.57 12.21 -1.97
N PRO A 25 2.42 11.45 -0.87
CA PRO A 25 3.13 11.79 0.35
C PRO A 25 4.63 11.77 0.01
N LYS A 26 5.36 12.83 0.37
CA LYS A 26 6.84 12.92 0.39
C LYS A 26 7.54 11.86 1.28
N VAL A 27 6.89 10.74 1.54
CA VAL A 27 7.25 9.70 2.54
C VAL A 27 7.43 8.34 1.85
N MET A 28 7.74 8.33 0.56
CA MET A 28 8.47 7.21 -0.02
C MET A 28 9.89 7.72 -0.18
N GLU A 29 10.78 7.28 0.71
CA GLU A 29 12.22 7.49 0.55
C GLU A 29 12.61 7.05 -0.88
N GLU A 30 13.61 7.68 -1.49
CA GLU A 30 14.06 7.33 -2.87
C GLU A 30 14.30 5.81 -3.03
N GLU A 31 14.67 5.15 -1.94
CA GLU A 31 14.85 3.70 -1.87
C GLU A 31 13.60 2.87 -2.19
N PHE A 32 12.39 3.42 -2.10
CA PHE A 32 11.13 2.70 -2.35
C PHE A 32 10.44 3.06 -3.67
N GLN A 33 11.08 3.85 -4.54
CA GLN A 33 10.48 4.19 -5.85
C GLN A 33 10.24 2.95 -6.74
N PHE A 34 10.94 1.84 -6.49
CA PHE A 34 10.70 0.58 -7.19
C PHE A 34 9.30 0.00 -6.91
N LEU A 35 8.61 0.47 -5.86
CA LEU A 35 7.23 0.11 -5.53
C LEU A 35 6.17 0.94 -6.28
N LEU A 36 6.59 1.77 -7.23
CA LEU A 36 5.69 2.44 -8.15
C LEU A 36 5.53 1.63 -9.44
N CYS A 37 4.36 1.74 -10.06
CA CYS A 37 4.14 1.22 -11.40
C CYS A 37 5.21 1.77 -12.34
N GLN A 38 5.92 0.90 -13.04
CA GLN A 38 7.01 1.34 -13.92
C GLN A 38 6.50 2.04 -15.20
N GLY A 39 5.20 1.98 -15.49
CA GLY A 39 4.54 2.70 -16.58
C GLY A 39 4.07 4.09 -16.15
N CYS A 40 3.09 4.18 -15.24
CA CYS A 40 2.48 5.45 -14.85
C CYS A 40 3.16 6.16 -13.66
N ARG A 41 4.15 5.52 -13.02
CA ARG A 41 4.83 6.02 -11.81
C ARG A 41 3.91 6.31 -10.63
N LYS A 42 2.72 5.70 -10.61
CA LYS A 42 1.77 5.76 -9.50
C LYS A 42 1.79 4.48 -8.69
N GLU A 43 1.30 4.57 -7.46
CA GLU A 43 1.07 3.43 -6.60
C GLU A 43 0.10 2.45 -7.30
N PRO A 44 0.55 1.23 -7.67
CA PRO A 44 -0.27 0.31 -8.43
C PRO A 44 -1.35 -0.31 -7.52
N ARG A 45 -2.60 -0.25 -7.96
CA ARG A 45 -3.63 -1.18 -7.51
C ARG A 45 -3.46 -2.47 -8.33
N ASN A 46 -3.33 -3.60 -7.65
CA ASN A 46 -3.14 -4.92 -8.27
C ASN A 46 -1.89 -4.95 -9.20
N PRO A 47 -0.68 -4.78 -8.64
CA PRO A 47 0.56 -4.84 -9.43
C PRO A 47 0.71 -6.21 -10.10
N LYS A 48 1.06 -6.23 -11.38
CA LYS A 48 1.27 -7.44 -12.18
C LYS A 48 2.76 -7.63 -12.44
N LEU A 49 3.29 -8.81 -12.10
CA LEU A 49 4.65 -9.20 -12.44
C LEU A 49 4.65 -9.87 -13.82
N LEU A 50 5.31 -9.25 -14.79
CA LEU A 50 5.47 -9.83 -16.12
C LEU A 50 6.64 -10.84 -16.16
N SER A 51 6.66 -11.69 -17.19
CA SER A 51 7.75 -12.63 -17.47
C SER A 51 9.11 -11.94 -17.68
N CYS A 52 9.10 -10.68 -18.13
CA CYS A 52 10.28 -9.83 -18.25
C CYS A 52 10.69 -9.12 -16.95
N LEU A 53 10.08 -9.50 -15.81
CA LEU A 53 10.31 -8.96 -14.47
C LEU A 53 9.92 -7.50 -14.25
N HIS A 54 9.33 -6.82 -15.23
CA HIS A 54 8.70 -5.53 -15.02
C HIS A 54 7.39 -5.68 -14.23
N THR A 55 7.18 -4.77 -13.28
CA THR A 55 5.93 -4.68 -12.52
C THR A 55 5.13 -3.45 -12.94
N LEU A 56 3.87 -3.67 -13.34
CA LEU A 56 2.96 -2.66 -13.88
C LEU A 56 1.56 -2.81 -13.25
N CYS A 57 0.77 -1.75 -13.15
CA CYS A 57 -0.64 -1.89 -12.76
C CYS A 57 -1.48 -2.44 -13.93
N ALA A 58 -2.61 -3.06 -13.61
CA ALA A 58 -3.55 -3.59 -14.60
C ALA A 58 -3.96 -2.54 -15.65
N ASN A 59 -4.31 -1.32 -15.21
CA ASN A 59 -4.68 -0.23 -16.13
C ASN A 59 -3.58 0.08 -17.17
N CYS A 60 -2.31 0.09 -16.77
CA CYS A 60 -1.21 0.31 -17.72
C CYS A 60 -1.07 -0.85 -18.71
N LEU A 61 -1.46 -2.07 -18.36
CA LEU A 61 -1.45 -3.19 -19.31
C LEU A 61 -2.66 -3.15 -20.26
N GLU A 62 -3.81 -2.64 -19.80
CA GLU A 62 -5.03 -2.50 -20.60
C GLU A 62 -4.95 -1.35 -21.62
N GLU A 63 -4.46 -0.19 -21.18
CA GLU A 63 -4.43 1.03 -21.97
C GLU A 63 -3.33 1.03 -23.05
N ASN A 64 -2.23 0.28 -22.84
CA ASN A 64 -1.12 0.26 -23.78
C ASN A 64 -1.36 -0.69 -24.95
N LYS A 65 -1.01 -0.24 -26.16
CA LYS A 65 -1.04 -1.03 -27.39
C LYS A 65 0.37 -1.28 -27.92
N PRO A 66 0.65 -2.45 -28.52
CA PRO A 66 -0.26 -3.58 -28.71
C PRO A 66 -0.56 -4.33 -27.39
N VAL A 67 -1.77 -4.89 -27.27
CA VAL A 67 -2.14 -5.75 -26.14
C VAL A 67 -1.26 -7.00 -26.15
N GLY A 68 -0.90 -7.51 -24.98
CA GLY A 68 -0.08 -8.72 -24.87
C GLY A 68 1.42 -8.46 -24.99
N GLN A 69 1.87 -7.21 -24.86
CA GLN A 69 3.29 -6.88 -24.77
C GLN A 69 3.57 -5.99 -23.57
N CYS A 70 4.76 -6.16 -22.98
CA CYS A 70 5.25 -5.25 -21.96
C CYS A 70 5.39 -3.82 -22.55
N PRO A 71 4.74 -2.79 -21.97
CA PRO A 71 4.87 -1.40 -22.43
C PRO A 71 6.30 -0.85 -22.39
N ILE A 72 7.17 -1.44 -21.56
CA ILE A 72 8.53 -0.97 -21.29
C ILE A 72 9.54 -1.61 -22.28
N CYS A 73 9.58 -2.94 -22.34
CA CYS A 73 10.58 -3.66 -23.13
C CYS A 73 10.01 -4.45 -24.33
N ARG A 74 8.70 -4.38 -24.56
CA ARG A 74 7.97 -5.07 -25.65
C ARG A 74 8.04 -6.61 -25.62
N ALA A 75 8.52 -7.20 -24.53
CA ALA A 75 8.47 -8.64 -24.32
C ALA A 75 7.01 -9.14 -24.35
N PRO A 76 6.74 -10.32 -24.96
CA PRO A 76 5.40 -10.87 -25.03
C PRO A 76 4.88 -11.28 -23.65
N ILE A 77 3.59 -11.08 -23.45
CA ILE A 77 2.84 -11.51 -22.27
C ILE A 77 2.10 -12.79 -22.67
N PRO A 78 2.39 -13.95 -22.05
CA PRO A 78 1.83 -15.24 -22.47
C PRO A 78 0.31 -15.35 -22.37
N GLN A 79 -0.33 -14.52 -21.55
CA GLN A 79 -1.77 -14.55 -21.33
C GLN A 79 -2.53 -13.97 -22.52
N ALA A 80 -3.60 -14.64 -22.94
CA ALA A 80 -4.45 -14.20 -24.06
C ALA A 80 -5.07 -12.81 -23.83
N SER A 81 -5.36 -12.46 -22.57
CA SER A 81 -5.84 -11.14 -22.15
C SER A 81 -4.76 -10.05 -22.23
N GLY A 82 -3.48 -10.42 -22.33
CA GLY A 82 -2.35 -9.52 -22.18
C GLY A 82 -2.08 -9.05 -20.75
N ILE A 83 -2.73 -9.66 -19.75
CA ILE A 83 -2.61 -9.32 -18.33
C ILE A 83 -2.39 -10.61 -17.54
N PRO A 84 -1.36 -10.71 -16.68
CA PRO A 84 -1.22 -11.84 -15.77
C PRO A 84 -2.42 -11.96 -14.81
N ASP A 85 -2.90 -13.18 -14.61
CA ASP A 85 -4.04 -13.45 -13.72
C ASP A 85 -3.71 -13.13 -12.26
N GLN A 86 -2.48 -13.45 -11.83
CA GLN A 86 -2.01 -13.27 -10.47
C GLN A 86 -1.34 -11.91 -10.26
N ASP A 87 -1.54 -11.34 -9.08
CA ASP A 87 -0.85 -10.14 -8.65
C ASP A 87 0.56 -10.46 -8.13
N ASN A 88 1.45 -9.49 -8.20
CA ASN A 88 2.75 -9.52 -7.56
C ASN A 88 2.58 -9.35 -6.04
N LEU A 89 2.27 -10.44 -5.35
CA LEU A 89 1.99 -10.44 -3.91
C LEU A 89 3.17 -9.91 -3.08
N LEU A 90 4.41 -10.19 -3.48
CA LEU A 90 5.60 -9.65 -2.82
C LEU A 90 5.56 -8.11 -2.82
N PHE A 91 5.27 -7.54 -3.98
CA PHE A 91 5.20 -6.10 -4.19
C PHE A 91 4.03 -5.49 -3.41
N ALA A 92 2.84 -6.10 -3.49
CA ALA A 92 1.66 -5.65 -2.77
C ALA A 92 1.86 -5.70 -1.25
N ASN A 93 2.45 -6.78 -0.72
CA ASN A 93 2.74 -6.93 0.71
C ASN A 93 3.75 -5.89 1.19
N LEU A 94 4.79 -5.62 0.42
CA LEU A 94 5.79 -4.63 0.78
C LEU A 94 5.19 -3.20 0.79
N GLN A 95 4.37 -2.89 -0.21
CA GLN A 95 3.62 -1.64 -0.29
C GLN A 95 2.64 -1.46 0.87
N ALA A 96 1.96 -2.53 1.30
CA ALA A 96 1.08 -2.52 2.47
C ALA A 96 1.87 -2.24 3.76
N LYS A 97 3.01 -2.89 3.96
CA LYS A 97 3.88 -2.64 5.13
C LYS A 97 4.37 -1.20 5.17
N LEU A 98 4.82 -0.64 4.05
CA LEU A 98 5.21 0.77 3.98
C LEU A 98 4.04 1.72 4.22
N SER A 99 2.85 1.40 3.72
CA SER A 99 1.65 2.18 3.99
C SER A 99 1.34 2.22 5.48
N THR A 100 1.49 1.09 6.19
CA THR A 100 1.37 1.03 7.65
C THR A 100 2.42 1.89 8.34
N TYR A 101 3.69 1.81 7.94
CA TYR A 101 4.74 2.67 8.49
C TYR A 101 4.44 4.16 8.28
N GLN A 102 3.97 4.55 7.10
CA GLN A 102 3.56 5.93 6.84
C GLN A 102 2.41 6.39 7.75
N LYS A 103 1.43 5.51 8.04
CA LYS A 103 0.35 5.82 9.00
C LYS A 103 0.94 6.05 10.40
N ILE A 104 1.88 5.20 10.82
CA ILE A 104 2.57 5.31 12.11
C ILE A 104 3.31 6.64 12.22
N VAL A 105 4.13 7.00 11.22
CA VAL A 105 4.92 8.24 11.22
C VAL A 105 4.03 9.48 11.18
N LYS A 106 2.99 9.50 10.35
CA LYS A 106 2.03 10.61 10.29
C LYS A 106 1.25 10.76 11.59
N GLY A 107 1.06 9.68 12.35
CA GLY A 107 0.36 9.69 13.62
C GLY A 107 -1.15 9.93 13.49
N ASN A 108 -1.72 9.71 12.30
CA ASN A 108 -3.17 9.83 12.09
C ASN A 108 -3.89 8.74 12.87
N ASP A 109 -4.69 9.13 13.87
CA ASP A 109 -5.63 8.32 14.66
C ASP A 109 -5.35 6.82 14.60
N LEU A 110 -4.22 6.41 15.19
CA LEU A 110 -3.89 5.01 15.30
C LEU A 110 -4.81 4.43 16.36
N VAL A 111 -5.77 3.61 15.93
CA VAL A 111 -6.81 3.05 16.80
C VAL A 111 -6.53 1.58 17.05
N CYS A 112 -6.70 1.16 18.28
CA CYS A 112 -6.66 -0.24 18.70
C CYS A 112 -7.77 -1.03 18.01
N ASP A 113 -7.39 -2.04 17.23
CA ASP A 113 -8.30 -2.83 16.39
C ASP A 113 -9.37 -3.58 17.22
N ASN A 114 -9.07 -3.86 18.49
CA ASN A 114 -9.94 -4.63 19.37
C ASN A 114 -10.94 -3.77 20.18
N ARG A 115 -10.62 -2.49 20.43
CA ARG A 115 -11.35 -1.67 21.41
C ARG A 115 -11.72 -0.27 20.94
N GLY A 116 -11.23 0.18 19.78
CA GLY A 116 -11.54 1.52 19.28
C GLY A 116 -10.86 2.66 20.06
N GLN A 117 -9.94 2.36 20.98
CA GLN A 117 -9.18 3.34 21.76
C GLN A 117 -7.84 3.67 21.09
N GLU A 118 -7.08 4.63 21.60
CA GLU A 118 -5.73 4.91 21.08
C GLU A 118 -4.84 3.66 21.06
N GLY A 119 -4.31 3.34 19.88
CA GLY A 119 -3.33 2.30 19.62
C GLY A 119 -1.93 2.80 19.90
N GLN A 120 -1.35 2.36 21.02
CA GLN A 120 -0.01 2.79 21.46
C GLN A 120 1.09 1.80 21.06
N PHE A 121 0.72 0.60 20.65
CA PHE A 121 1.63 -0.47 20.22
C PHE A 121 1.21 -1.01 18.86
N TRP A 122 2.19 -1.50 18.09
CA TRP A 122 1.99 -2.17 16.82
C TRP A 122 2.63 -3.56 16.90
N CYS A 123 1.88 -4.60 16.57
CA CYS A 123 2.38 -5.96 16.43
C CYS A 123 2.58 -6.29 14.95
N SER A 124 3.81 -6.56 14.53
CA SER A 124 4.11 -6.89 13.13
C SER A 124 3.64 -8.26 12.69
N ASP A 125 3.51 -9.21 13.62
CA ASP A 125 3.11 -10.59 13.32
C ASP A 125 1.59 -10.70 13.11
N CYS A 126 0.81 -9.95 13.89
CA CYS A 126 -0.65 -9.87 13.73
C CYS A 126 -1.10 -8.78 12.77
N GLU A 127 -0.20 -7.84 12.43
CA GLU A 127 -0.52 -6.64 11.66
C GLU A 127 -1.63 -5.78 12.31
N GLU A 128 -1.56 -5.63 13.64
CA GLU A 128 -2.58 -4.95 14.46
C GLU A 128 -1.99 -3.84 15.35
N PHE A 129 -2.78 -2.78 15.56
CA PHE A 129 -2.60 -1.75 16.57
C PHE A 129 -3.28 -2.15 17.89
N LEU A 130 -2.58 -1.93 19.00
CA LEU A 130 -3.01 -2.35 20.33
C LEU A 130 -2.94 -1.18 21.31
N CYS A 131 -3.98 -0.99 22.12
CA CYS A 131 -3.91 -0.17 23.32
C CYS A 131 -3.17 -0.94 24.44
N VAL A 132 -2.80 -0.25 25.52
CA VAL A 132 -2.04 -0.84 26.65
C VAL A 132 -2.65 -2.17 27.15
N LYS A 133 -3.97 -2.21 27.38
CA LYS A 133 -4.66 -3.41 27.88
C LYS A 133 -4.61 -4.58 26.89
N CYS A 134 -4.79 -4.29 25.59
CA CYS A 134 -4.72 -5.30 24.55
C CYS A 134 -3.29 -5.80 24.37
N PHE A 135 -2.29 -4.92 24.46
CA PHE A 135 -0.88 -5.28 24.43
C PHE A 135 -0.49 -6.22 25.57
N GLU A 136 -0.85 -5.91 26.82
CA GLU A 136 -0.56 -6.79 27.98
C GLU A 136 -1.19 -8.18 27.83
N THR A 137 -2.43 -8.20 27.33
CA THR A 137 -3.17 -9.43 27.04
C THR A 137 -2.48 -10.22 25.93
N HIS A 138 -2.16 -9.56 24.83
CA HIS A 138 -1.47 -10.13 23.67
C HIS A 138 -0.12 -10.72 24.05
N GLN A 139 0.70 -9.98 24.80
CA GLN A 139 1.99 -10.47 25.30
C GLN A 139 1.86 -11.69 26.21
N ARG A 140 0.79 -11.79 27.00
CA ARG A 140 0.57 -12.95 27.89
C ARG A 140 0.21 -14.20 27.10
N TYR A 141 -0.70 -14.10 26.14
CA TYR A 141 -1.22 -15.24 25.39
C TYR A 141 -0.26 -15.69 24.28
N LEU A 142 0.32 -14.75 23.53
CA LEU A 142 1.17 -15.05 22.38
C LEU A 142 2.66 -15.05 22.74
N LYS A 143 2.98 -15.11 24.05
CA LYS A 143 4.36 -15.20 24.56
C LYS A 143 5.14 -16.36 23.95
N ARG A 144 4.45 -17.49 23.70
CA ARG A 144 5.04 -18.70 23.11
C ARG A 144 5.35 -18.54 21.62
N GLU A 145 4.57 -17.72 20.94
CA GLU A 145 4.69 -17.42 19.51
C GLU A 145 5.69 -16.28 19.25
N SER A 146 6.22 -15.65 20.32
CA SER A 146 7.27 -14.64 20.26
C SER A 146 6.93 -13.44 19.35
N HIS A 147 5.65 -13.08 19.30
CA HIS A 147 5.17 -11.91 18.59
C HIS A 147 5.88 -10.65 19.07
N GLU A 148 6.29 -9.81 18.12
CA GLU A 148 7.05 -8.59 18.37
C GLU A 148 6.14 -7.37 18.26
N ALA A 149 5.58 -6.97 19.41
CA ALA A 149 4.83 -5.73 19.52
C ALA A 149 5.73 -4.60 20.05
N LYS A 150 5.82 -3.50 19.30
CA LYS A 150 6.65 -2.32 19.61
C LYS A 150 5.77 -1.09 19.89
N ALA A 151 6.25 -0.18 20.73
CA ALA A 151 5.54 1.06 20.96
C ALA A 151 5.57 1.93 19.69
N VAL A 152 4.43 2.50 19.33
CA VAL A 152 4.27 3.40 18.18
C VAL A 152 5.26 4.56 18.24
N ARG A 153 5.49 5.12 19.43
CA ARG A 153 6.45 6.21 19.64
C ARG A 153 7.88 5.84 19.22
N ASP A 154 8.29 4.60 19.43
CA ASP A 154 9.65 4.15 19.11
C ASP A 154 9.77 3.92 17.58
N LEU A 155 8.69 3.41 16.97
CA LEU A 155 8.60 3.22 15.51
C LEU A 155 8.58 4.54 14.74
N LYS A 156 8.03 5.61 15.32
CA LYS A 156 8.02 6.96 14.72
C LYS A 156 9.42 7.57 14.58
N VAL A 157 10.36 7.19 15.45
CA VAL A 157 11.73 7.71 15.46
C VAL A 157 12.65 6.89 14.56
N GLY A 158 12.29 5.63 14.29
CA GLY A 158 13.04 4.74 13.39
C GLY A 158 12.77 5.03 11.91
N SER A 159 13.61 4.44 11.05
CA SER A 159 13.51 4.46 9.59
C SER A 159 12.52 3.44 9.04
N ALA A 160 12.06 3.62 7.79
CA ALA A 160 11.23 2.65 7.10
C ALA A 160 11.92 1.28 6.97
N ARG A 161 13.24 1.27 6.70
CA ARG A 161 14.04 0.05 6.64
C ARG A 161 14.03 -0.73 7.95
N GLU A 162 14.21 -0.06 9.09
CA GLU A 162 14.17 -0.71 10.41
C GLU A 162 12.78 -1.29 10.71
N PHE A 163 11.73 -0.54 10.37
CA PHE A 163 10.35 -1.03 10.47
C PHE A 163 10.13 -2.30 9.64
N LEU A 164 10.58 -2.30 8.38
CA LEU A 164 10.45 -3.45 7.50
C LEU A 164 11.27 -4.64 7.98
N VAL A 165 12.47 -4.44 8.51
CA VAL A 165 13.31 -5.51 9.09
C VAL A 165 12.65 -6.12 10.33
N GLY A 166 12.08 -5.29 11.22
CA GLY A 166 11.32 -5.76 12.37
C GLY A 166 10.07 -6.58 11.97
N SER A 167 9.52 -6.30 10.79
CA SER A 167 8.34 -6.98 10.24
C SER A 167 8.68 -8.22 9.39
N ARG A 168 9.94 -8.75 9.48
CA ARG A 168 10.41 -9.92 8.72
C ARG A 168 10.17 -11.25 9.39
N LYS A 169 9.75 -11.29 10.66
CA LYS A 169 9.28 -12.55 11.25
C LYS A 169 8.16 -13.06 10.36
N LEU A 170 8.42 -14.23 9.81
CA LEU A 170 7.96 -14.67 8.50
C LEU A 170 6.44 -14.48 8.42
N SER A 171 6.00 -13.45 7.70
CA SER A 171 4.75 -13.54 6.95
C SER A 171 4.87 -14.89 6.27
N ASN A 172 4.04 -15.85 6.67
CA ASN A 172 4.04 -17.18 6.09
C ASN A 172 3.85 -16.97 4.58
N LEU A 173 4.96 -16.90 3.83
CA LEU A 173 5.00 -17.02 2.37
C LEU A 173 4.72 -18.50 2.07
N SER A 174 3.62 -18.97 2.62
CA SER A 174 2.93 -20.19 2.29
C SER A 174 2.40 -19.92 0.89
N CYS A 175 3.01 -20.56 -0.09
CA CYS A 175 2.37 -20.60 -1.37
C CYS A 175 1.06 -21.40 -1.20
N PRO A 176 -0.11 -20.85 -1.58
CA PRO A 176 -1.38 -21.58 -1.54
C PRO A 176 -1.38 -22.80 -2.48
N ASN A 177 -0.36 -22.92 -3.35
CA ASN A 177 -0.17 -24.10 -4.16
C ASN A 177 0.45 -25.24 -3.32
N PRO A 178 -0.29 -26.34 -3.09
CA PRO A 178 0.17 -27.44 -2.24
C PRO A 178 1.41 -28.17 -2.79
N THR A 179 1.76 -27.97 -4.07
CA THR A 179 2.93 -28.62 -4.71
C THR A 179 4.28 -28.15 -4.19
N HIS A 180 4.35 -27.00 -3.49
CA HIS A 180 5.62 -26.50 -2.94
C HIS A 180 5.46 -25.74 -1.62
N ALA A 181 4.37 -25.95 -0.90
CA ALA A 181 4.11 -25.39 0.43
C ALA A 181 5.22 -25.72 1.47
N ASN A 182 6.13 -26.65 1.17
CA ASN A 182 7.29 -27.03 2.01
C ASN A 182 8.64 -27.01 1.27
N GLN A 183 8.77 -26.32 0.12
CA GLN A 183 10.09 -26.11 -0.46
C GLN A 183 10.82 -25.00 0.30
N MET A 184 11.62 -25.41 1.28
CA MET A 184 12.72 -24.60 1.78
C MET A 184 13.61 -24.25 0.57
N LEU A 185 13.71 -22.96 0.24
CA LEU A 185 14.67 -22.46 -0.74
C LEU A 185 16.06 -23.00 -0.36
N ARG A 186 16.58 -23.91 -1.20
CA ARG A 186 17.98 -24.37 -1.14
C ARG A 186 18.90 -23.34 -1.76
#